data_AF-A0A1X1WHJ3-F1
#
_entry.id   AF-A0A1X1WHJ3-F1
#
_cell.length_a   1.000
_cell.length_b   1.000
_cell.length_c   1.000
_cell.angle_alpha   90.00
_cell.angle_beta   90.00
_cell.angle_gamma   90.00
#
_symmetry.space_group_name_H-M   'P 1'
#
loop_
_entity.id
_entity.type
_entity.pdbx_description
1 polymer ?
#
loop_
_entity_poly.entity_id
_entity_poly.type
_entity_poly.pdbx_seq_one_letter_code
_entity_poly.pdbx_strand_id
1 'polypeptide(L)'
;MADRSSAWSNPSVLAFAGGADPLLRAREVATQLASIARARDLQGPPVDVLALARAAGINVRAVNEVADARIVVETAGANQAGTRPDQEDFSTFPDGTEGLTIDYNPNRPRGRLRFSIAHELAHACFPGVGDQVRHRTGPGAVADSERGDNWELELLCNVIASELLLPDDAVAGLLNIATDIDFIMETRRRWDVSVEALLRRLTRATPRALTMAAISHVGHNGEKALRLDYADHSDGTPDASALRSLKHGQFLPGAELFLDCVAVGQTVRGAVQIGPDVFGAQAVGAPPYPGSRLPRVLALLEEPDQPDAHPEIAYVTGDLLQLDAGAEPVVIAHVVSDASHTWGRFNVGASLSATFPDAARAFRSWAIADSQNLRLGRVHFLDQTLRGREITVASMVAQHGFGPSVSVRLRYDALAECLDTVAERACQQGASVHIPRIGSGQAGGRWDVIADLIDTHLVARGVNVTVHTKPSWQSAAGQTG
;
A
#
# COMPACT_ATOMS: atom_id res chain seq x y z
N MET A 1 -21.53 -27.34 -12.50
CA MET A 1 -22.67 -26.77 -13.24
C MET A 1 -22.12 -25.64 -14.08
N ALA A 2 -22.22 -25.74 -15.41
CA ALA A 2 -21.75 -24.71 -16.34
C ALA A 2 -22.66 -23.48 -16.19
N ASP A 3 -22.14 -22.43 -15.56
CA ASP A 3 -22.89 -21.23 -15.23
C ASP A 3 -22.91 -20.25 -16.42
N ARG A 4 -24.06 -19.61 -16.64
CA ARG A 4 -24.42 -18.85 -17.83
C ARG A 4 -23.94 -17.39 -17.73
N SER A 5 -22.65 -17.15 -17.80
CA SER A 5 -22.10 -15.82 -18.11
C SER A 5 -21.08 -15.93 -19.26
N SER A 6 -20.84 -14.85 -20.02
CA SER A 6 -19.75 -14.68 -21.01
C SER A 6 -20.02 -14.86 -22.52
N ALA A 7 -21.09 -14.26 -23.06
CA ALA A 7 -21.00 -13.79 -24.45
C ALA A 7 -20.86 -12.26 -24.40
N TRP A 8 -19.61 -11.78 -24.44
CA TRP A 8 -19.31 -10.35 -24.61
C TRP A 8 -19.98 -9.86 -25.89
N SER A 9 -20.68 -8.74 -25.83
CA SER A 9 -21.49 -8.26 -26.96
C SER A 9 -21.17 -6.83 -27.38
N ASN A 10 -20.40 -6.08 -26.59
CA ASN A 10 -19.98 -4.74 -26.95
C ASN A 10 -18.97 -4.77 -28.13
N PRO A 11 -19.25 -4.07 -29.26
CA PRO A 11 -18.36 -4.08 -30.43
C PRO A 11 -16.94 -3.57 -30.16
N SER A 12 -16.79 -2.57 -29.28
CA SER A 12 -15.47 -2.03 -28.91
C SER A 12 -14.68 -3.03 -28.08
N VAL A 13 -15.37 -3.76 -27.19
CA VAL A 13 -14.76 -4.82 -26.37
C VAL A 13 -14.34 -6.01 -27.24
N LEU A 14 -15.20 -6.43 -28.17
CA LEU A 14 -14.89 -7.51 -29.10
C LEU A 14 -13.72 -7.14 -30.03
N ALA A 15 -13.69 -5.91 -30.54
CA ALA A 15 -12.58 -5.40 -31.35
C ALA A 15 -11.27 -5.32 -30.54
N PHE A 16 -11.34 -4.82 -29.30
CA PHE A 16 -10.21 -4.77 -28.37
C PHE A 16 -9.64 -6.17 -28.07
N ALA A 17 -10.52 -7.15 -27.86
CA ALA A 17 -10.14 -8.51 -27.52
C ALA A 17 -9.55 -9.29 -28.69
N GLY A 18 -9.89 -8.94 -29.93
CA GLY A 18 -9.31 -9.56 -31.14
C GLY A 18 -9.55 -11.08 -31.22
N GLY A 19 -10.63 -11.58 -30.61
CA GLY A 19 -10.95 -13.01 -30.54
C GLY A 19 -10.41 -13.75 -29.30
N ALA A 20 -9.65 -13.10 -28.43
CA ALA A 20 -9.28 -13.62 -27.11
C ALA A 20 -10.35 -13.33 -26.05
N ASP A 21 -10.17 -13.86 -24.83
CA ASP A 21 -10.97 -13.45 -23.68
C ASP A 21 -10.68 -11.97 -23.34
N PRO A 22 -11.69 -11.07 -23.30
CA PRO A 22 -11.47 -9.65 -23.04
C PRO A 22 -10.85 -9.32 -21.67
N LEU A 23 -11.10 -10.10 -20.62
CA LEU A 23 -10.46 -9.91 -19.31
C LEU A 23 -8.99 -10.31 -19.36
N LEU A 24 -8.66 -11.38 -20.07
CA LEU A 24 -7.26 -11.77 -20.29
C LEU A 24 -6.54 -10.67 -21.07
N ARG A 25 -7.15 -10.17 -22.15
CA ARG A 25 -6.59 -9.08 -22.95
C ARG A 25 -6.40 -7.79 -22.15
N ALA A 26 -7.35 -7.45 -21.29
CA ALA A 26 -7.23 -6.30 -20.38
C ALA A 26 -6.01 -6.43 -19.44
N ARG A 27 -5.75 -7.61 -18.89
CA ARG A 27 -4.55 -7.84 -18.04
C ARG A 27 -3.25 -7.75 -18.83
N GLU A 28 -3.22 -8.28 -20.05
CA GLU A 28 -2.07 -8.15 -20.96
C GLU A 28 -1.75 -6.68 -21.25
N VAL A 29 -2.77 -5.87 -21.58
CA VAL A 29 -2.61 -4.43 -21.84
C VAL A 29 -2.11 -3.70 -20.59
N ALA A 30 -2.62 -4.02 -19.41
CA ALA A 30 -2.10 -3.45 -18.16
C ALA A 30 -0.62 -3.78 -17.94
N THR A 31 -0.21 -5.02 -18.24
CA THR A 31 1.20 -5.45 -18.15
C THR A 31 2.08 -4.71 -19.16
N GLN A 32 1.58 -4.50 -20.38
CA GLN A 32 2.27 -3.69 -21.39
C GLN A 32 2.47 -2.25 -20.92
N LEU A 33 1.41 -1.60 -20.41
CA LEU A 33 1.49 -0.25 -19.85
C LEU A 33 2.47 -0.16 -18.67
N ALA A 34 2.47 -1.16 -17.78
CA ALA A 34 3.41 -1.23 -16.67
C ALA A 34 4.87 -1.42 -17.14
N SER A 35 5.10 -2.20 -18.20
CA SER A 35 6.42 -2.36 -18.82
C SER A 35 6.91 -1.05 -19.46
N ILE A 36 6.03 -0.33 -20.15
CA ILE A 36 6.32 0.99 -20.74
C ILE A 36 6.68 1.99 -19.64
N ALA A 37 5.95 1.99 -18.53
CA ALA A 37 6.25 2.82 -17.37
C ALA A 37 7.64 2.48 -16.78
N ARG A 38 7.95 1.19 -16.62
CA ARG A 38 9.23 0.72 -16.10
C ARG A 38 10.41 1.10 -16.99
N ALA A 39 10.27 1.01 -18.31
CA ALA A 39 11.30 1.42 -19.27
C ALA A 39 11.59 2.93 -19.22
N ARG A 40 10.71 3.73 -18.61
CA ARG A 40 10.78 5.20 -18.53
C ARG A 40 11.00 5.74 -17.13
N ASP A 41 11.34 4.87 -16.17
CA ASP A 41 11.46 5.22 -14.75
C ASP A 41 10.17 5.81 -14.13
N LEU A 42 9.01 5.43 -14.67
CA LEU A 42 7.67 5.85 -14.21
C LEU A 42 6.95 4.75 -13.41
N GLN A 43 7.65 3.66 -13.09
CA GLN A 43 7.10 2.53 -12.37
C GLN A 43 6.60 2.92 -10.97
N GLY A 44 5.57 2.21 -10.54
CA GLY A 44 5.03 2.27 -9.20
C GLY A 44 5.61 1.19 -8.27
N PRO A 45 4.93 0.93 -7.15
CA PRO A 45 3.61 1.44 -6.78
C PRO A 45 3.69 2.82 -6.12
N PRO A 46 2.90 3.80 -6.59
CA PRO A 46 1.97 3.78 -7.73
C PRO A 46 2.58 4.36 -9.02
N VAL A 47 2.23 3.80 -10.18
CA VAL A 47 2.73 4.26 -11.50
C VAL A 47 2.41 5.74 -11.72
N ASP A 48 3.35 6.51 -12.26
CA ASP A 48 3.09 7.91 -12.65
C ASP A 48 2.24 7.95 -13.92
N VAL A 49 0.93 7.86 -13.73
CA VAL A 49 -0.06 7.83 -14.81
C VAL A 49 -0.14 9.14 -15.60
N LEU A 50 0.26 10.27 -15.01
CA LEU A 50 0.30 11.56 -15.71
C LEU A 50 1.48 11.57 -16.70
N ALA A 51 2.66 11.19 -16.23
CA ALA A 51 3.84 11.08 -17.08
C ALA A 51 3.66 9.98 -18.14
N LEU A 52 3.02 8.86 -17.77
CA LEU A 52 2.74 7.77 -18.70
C LEU A 52 1.76 8.20 -19.80
N ALA A 53 0.68 8.92 -19.47
CA ALA A 53 -0.24 9.47 -20.47
C ALA A 53 0.44 10.47 -21.41
N ARG A 54 1.35 11.32 -20.90
CA ARG A 54 2.13 12.23 -21.76
C ARG A 54 3.09 11.46 -22.67
N ALA A 55 3.75 10.43 -22.15
CA ALA A 55 4.62 9.56 -22.92
C ALA A 55 3.85 8.75 -23.99
N ALA A 56 2.53 8.60 -23.82
CA ALA A 56 1.63 8.03 -24.80
C ALA A 56 1.19 9.00 -25.91
N GLY A 57 1.66 10.26 -25.88
CA GLY A 57 1.19 11.31 -26.79
C GLY A 57 -0.21 11.86 -26.44
N ILE A 58 -0.76 11.50 -25.28
CA ILE A 58 -2.06 11.98 -24.81
C ILE A 58 -1.87 13.28 -24.03
N ASN A 59 -2.60 14.32 -24.42
CA ASN A 59 -2.61 15.58 -23.69
C ASN A 59 -3.26 15.39 -22.32
N VAL A 60 -2.79 16.09 -21.29
CA VAL A 60 -3.39 16.00 -19.95
C VAL A 60 -3.65 17.39 -19.40
N ARG A 61 -4.91 17.69 -19.07
CA ARG A 61 -5.39 19.01 -18.68
C ARG A 61 -6.15 18.98 -17.36
N ALA A 62 -5.81 19.89 -16.45
CA ALA A 62 -6.56 20.07 -15.21
C ALA A 62 -7.83 20.90 -15.49
N VAL A 63 -9.00 20.34 -15.18
CA VAL A 63 -10.32 20.96 -15.41
C VAL A 63 -11.19 20.75 -14.16
N ASN A 64 -11.56 21.84 -13.49
CA ASN A 64 -12.27 21.79 -12.20
C ASN A 64 -13.74 21.34 -12.34
N GLU A 65 -14.32 21.54 -13.52
CA GLU A 65 -15.71 21.30 -13.85
C GLU A 65 -16.01 19.82 -14.12
N VAL A 66 -14.98 19.01 -14.36
CA VAL A 66 -15.14 17.56 -14.57
C VAL A 66 -15.37 16.87 -13.22
N ALA A 67 -16.23 15.84 -13.22
CA ALA A 67 -16.52 15.11 -11.99
C ALA A 67 -15.28 14.40 -11.44
N ASP A 68 -14.56 13.59 -12.22
CA ASP A 68 -13.24 13.06 -11.81
C ASP A 68 -12.21 13.15 -12.93
N ALA A 69 -12.40 12.40 -14.01
CA ALA A 69 -11.66 12.55 -15.25
C ALA A 69 -12.59 12.21 -16.43
N ARG A 70 -12.15 12.54 -17.64
CA ARG A 70 -12.74 12.12 -18.92
C ARG A 70 -11.67 12.18 -20.02
N ILE A 71 -11.78 11.31 -21.00
CA ILE A 71 -11.04 11.41 -22.26
C ILE A 71 -11.88 12.12 -23.33
N VAL A 72 -11.27 13.03 -24.08
CA VAL A 72 -11.88 13.77 -25.18
C VAL A 72 -10.96 13.78 -26.40
N VAL A 73 -11.55 13.91 -27.59
CA VAL A 73 -10.81 14.06 -28.85
C VAL A 73 -10.78 15.54 -29.20
N GLU A 74 -9.59 16.12 -29.38
CA GLU A 74 -9.47 17.47 -29.91
C GLU A 74 -9.37 17.42 -31.44
N THR A 75 -10.44 17.85 -32.13
CA THR A 75 -10.37 18.13 -33.57
C THR A 75 -9.40 19.28 -33.79
N ALA A 76 -8.32 19.04 -34.56
CA ALA A 76 -7.29 20.01 -34.86
C ALA A 76 -7.89 21.36 -35.32
N GLY A 77 -7.87 22.35 -34.42
CA GLY A 77 -8.38 23.69 -34.70
C GLY A 77 -8.33 24.59 -33.46
N ALA A 78 -7.40 25.55 -33.48
CA ALA A 78 -7.20 26.69 -32.56
C ALA A 78 -6.33 26.46 -31.30
N ASN A 79 -5.02 26.62 -31.51
CA ASN A 79 -4.04 27.27 -30.63
C ASN A 79 -4.15 27.08 -29.10
N GLN A 80 -3.22 26.28 -28.55
CA GLN A 80 -2.13 26.84 -27.73
C GLN A 80 -0.82 26.13 -28.06
N ALA A 81 0.15 26.89 -28.57
CA ALA A 81 1.55 26.52 -28.61
C ALA A 81 2.10 26.48 -27.18
N GLY A 82 1.80 25.40 -26.45
CA GLY A 82 2.65 24.91 -25.39
C GLY A 82 3.69 24.02 -26.05
N THR A 83 4.97 24.29 -25.81
CA THR A 83 6.11 23.52 -26.32
C THR A 83 5.81 22.03 -26.21
N ARG A 84 5.73 21.33 -27.35
CA ARG A 84 5.78 19.86 -27.36
C ARG A 84 7.09 19.49 -26.67
N PRO A 85 7.08 18.77 -25.53
CA PRO A 85 8.30 18.14 -25.06
C PRO A 85 8.79 17.25 -26.20
N ASP A 86 10.08 17.29 -26.44
CA ASP A 86 10.74 16.68 -27.59
C ASP A 86 10.17 15.27 -27.88
N GLN A 87 9.80 15.04 -29.14
CA GLN A 87 9.41 13.71 -29.62
C GLN A 87 10.62 12.77 -29.54
N GLU A 88 10.95 12.28 -28.34
CA GLU A 88 11.83 11.15 -28.14
C GLU A 88 11.08 9.87 -28.55
N ASP A 89 11.26 9.46 -29.81
CA ASP A 89 10.92 8.16 -30.41
C ASP A 89 10.01 7.24 -29.54
N PHE A 90 8.71 7.58 -29.49
CA PHE A 90 7.70 6.99 -28.60
C PHE A 90 7.05 5.71 -29.16
N SER A 91 7.77 4.90 -29.95
CA SER A 91 7.22 3.81 -30.78
C SER A 91 6.74 2.55 -30.03
N THR A 92 6.34 2.65 -28.76
CA THR A 92 5.91 1.51 -27.92
C THR A 92 4.47 1.61 -27.42
N PHE A 93 3.77 2.73 -27.67
CA PHE A 93 2.37 2.90 -27.27
C PHE A 93 1.43 2.47 -28.42
N PRO A 94 0.19 1.98 -28.16
CA PRO A 94 -0.75 1.64 -29.23
C PRO A 94 -0.94 2.81 -30.21
N ASP A 95 -0.90 2.53 -31.51
CA ASP A 95 -1.16 3.51 -32.56
C ASP A 95 -2.55 4.17 -32.37
N GLY A 96 -2.67 5.47 -32.63
CA GLY A 96 -3.96 6.18 -32.63
C GLY A 96 -4.32 6.95 -31.36
N THR A 97 -3.36 7.23 -30.47
CA THR A 97 -3.55 8.12 -29.30
C THR A 97 -3.37 9.61 -29.61
N GLU A 98 -2.88 9.95 -30.80
CA GLU A 98 -2.68 11.34 -31.22
C GLU A 98 -4.00 12.11 -31.26
N GLY A 99 -4.03 13.29 -30.61
CA GLY A 99 -5.22 14.15 -30.54
C GLY A 99 -6.18 13.84 -29.38
N LEU A 100 -5.87 12.85 -28.53
CA LEU A 100 -6.60 12.61 -27.30
C LEU A 100 -6.14 13.54 -26.16
N THR A 101 -7.10 13.99 -25.35
CA THR A 101 -6.88 14.78 -24.13
C THR A 101 -7.60 14.14 -22.94
N ILE A 102 -6.88 13.91 -21.85
CA ILE A 102 -7.45 13.55 -20.54
C ILE A 102 -7.67 14.83 -19.74
N ASP A 103 -8.94 15.18 -19.53
CA ASP A 103 -9.34 16.22 -18.58
C ASP A 103 -9.51 15.58 -17.20
N TYR A 104 -8.87 16.11 -16.15
CA TYR A 104 -9.02 15.61 -14.78
C TYR A 104 -9.28 16.73 -13.77
N ASN A 105 -10.03 16.42 -12.72
CA ASN A 105 -10.32 17.36 -11.64
C ASN A 105 -9.21 17.32 -10.57
N PRO A 106 -8.38 18.37 -10.47
CA PRO A 106 -7.23 18.39 -9.56
C PRO A 106 -7.63 18.44 -8.07
N ASN A 107 -8.90 18.72 -7.76
CA ASN A 107 -9.39 18.84 -6.39
C ASN A 107 -9.82 17.49 -5.79
N ARG A 108 -9.73 16.39 -6.55
CA ARG A 108 -10.03 15.05 -6.03
C ARG A 108 -8.89 14.54 -5.14
N PRO A 109 -9.20 13.73 -4.11
CA PRO A 109 -8.17 13.05 -3.33
C PRO A 109 -7.20 12.30 -4.27
N ARG A 110 -5.89 12.37 -3.98
CA ARG A 110 -4.83 11.93 -4.89
C ARG A 110 -5.06 10.50 -5.42
N GLY A 111 -5.36 9.52 -4.57
CA GLY A 111 -5.68 8.16 -5.04
C GLY A 111 -6.89 8.06 -5.97
N ARG A 112 -7.94 8.88 -5.78
CA ARG A 112 -9.11 8.94 -6.69
C ARG A 112 -8.75 9.59 -8.02
N LEU A 113 -7.94 10.65 -7.98
CA LEU A 113 -7.42 11.33 -9.16
C LEU A 113 -6.60 10.37 -10.02
N ARG A 114 -5.68 9.62 -9.39
CA ARG A 114 -4.82 8.63 -10.08
C ARG A 114 -5.61 7.51 -10.71
N PHE A 115 -6.57 6.92 -9.97
CA PHE A 115 -7.44 5.89 -10.51
C PHE A 115 -8.23 6.42 -11.72
N SER A 116 -8.75 7.63 -11.64
CA SER A 116 -9.52 8.23 -12.73
C SER A 116 -8.64 8.45 -13.97
N ILE A 117 -7.41 8.95 -13.82
CA ILE A 117 -6.48 9.12 -14.94
C ILE A 117 -6.06 7.76 -15.53
N ALA A 118 -5.77 6.76 -14.69
CA ALA A 118 -5.46 5.40 -15.14
C ALA A 118 -6.61 4.77 -15.92
N HIS A 119 -7.84 5.04 -15.50
CA HIS A 119 -9.06 4.59 -16.16
C HIS A 119 -9.23 5.27 -17.53
N GLU A 120 -9.01 6.58 -17.64
CA GLU A 120 -9.04 7.26 -18.95
C GLU A 120 -7.89 6.78 -19.87
N LEU A 121 -6.71 6.51 -19.31
CA LEU A 121 -5.61 5.90 -20.07
C LEU A 121 -5.98 4.50 -20.58
N ALA A 122 -6.73 3.72 -19.80
CA ALA A 122 -7.27 2.44 -20.25
C ALA A 122 -8.25 2.60 -21.41
N HIS A 123 -9.12 3.62 -21.39
CA HIS A 123 -10.00 3.91 -22.53
C HIS A 123 -9.23 4.21 -23.82
N ALA A 124 -8.08 4.88 -23.73
CA ALA A 124 -7.22 5.16 -24.88
C ALA A 124 -6.66 3.88 -25.54
N CYS A 125 -6.69 2.74 -24.85
CA CYS A 125 -6.22 1.46 -25.39
C CYS A 125 -7.29 0.72 -26.23
N PHE A 126 -8.54 1.21 -26.27
CA PHE A 126 -9.60 0.59 -27.05
C PHE A 126 -9.64 1.15 -28.47
N PRO A 127 -9.81 0.31 -29.51
CA PRO A 127 -10.02 0.77 -30.88
C PRO A 127 -11.22 1.73 -30.98
N GLY A 128 -11.14 2.71 -31.89
CA GLY A 128 -12.23 3.67 -32.14
C GLY A 128 -12.51 4.64 -30.98
N VAL A 129 -11.53 4.89 -30.10
CA VAL A 129 -11.64 5.92 -29.05
C VAL A 129 -11.82 7.33 -29.66
N GLY A 130 -11.36 7.54 -30.89
CA GLY A 130 -11.53 8.78 -31.66
C GLY A 130 -12.90 8.99 -32.32
N ASP A 131 -13.71 7.94 -32.45
CA ASP A 131 -14.89 7.96 -33.33
C ASP A 131 -16.18 8.46 -32.65
N GLN A 132 -16.21 8.52 -31.31
CA GLN A 132 -17.35 9.04 -30.53
C GLN A 132 -16.88 9.73 -29.23
N VAL A 133 -17.50 10.85 -28.85
CA VAL A 133 -17.29 11.49 -27.54
C VAL A 133 -17.89 10.57 -26.45
N ARG A 134 -17.04 9.81 -25.76
CA ARG A 134 -17.44 8.89 -24.69
C ARG A 134 -17.74 9.69 -23.41
N HIS A 135 -19.00 10.06 -23.20
CA HIS A 135 -19.43 10.75 -21.98
C HIS A 135 -19.52 9.77 -20.80
N ARG A 136 -18.66 9.97 -19.80
CA ARG A 136 -18.73 9.31 -18.49
C ARG A 136 -20.09 9.53 -17.84
N THR A 137 -20.81 8.45 -17.55
CA THR A 137 -21.94 8.46 -16.62
C THR A 137 -21.42 8.85 -15.23
N GLY A 138 -22.05 9.85 -14.61
CA GLY A 138 -21.60 10.39 -13.32
C GLY A 138 -21.57 9.33 -12.20
N PRO A 139 -20.78 9.54 -11.13
CA PRO A 139 -20.76 8.63 -10.00
C PRO A 139 -22.12 8.67 -9.28
N GLY A 140 -22.89 7.58 -9.39
CA GLY A 140 -24.15 7.40 -8.66
C GLY A 140 -25.41 7.15 -9.51
N ALA A 141 -25.33 7.14 -10.84
CA ALA A 141 -26.49 6.82 -11.69
C ALA A 141 -26.51 5.34 -12.09
N VAL A 142 -26.94 4.47 -11.17
CA VAL A 142 -27.41 3.10 -11.53
C VAL A 142 -28.76 3.18 -12.26
N ALA A 143 -29.37 4.37 -12.37
CA ALA A 143 -30.75 4.52 -12.85
C ALA A 143 -30.92 4.95 -14.32
N ASP A 144 -29.88 5.36 -15.05
CA ASP A 144 -30.03 5.85 -16.45
C ASP A 144 -29.21 5.08 -17.50
N SER A 145 -28.72 3.88 -17.17
CA SER A 145 -27.99 3.00 -18.11
C SER A 145 -28.87 1.87 -18.68
N GLU A 146 -30.16 2.11 -18.91
CA GLU A 146 -31.07 1.11 -19.48
C GLU A 146 -30.98 0.94 -21.02
N ARG A 147 -29.88 1.32 -21.69
CA ARG A 147 -29.66 0.97 -23.12
C ARG A 147 -28.20 0.69 -23.46
N GLY A 148 -27.75 -0.54 -23.23
CA GLY A 148 -26.65 -1.18 -23.97
C GLY A 148 -25.46 -1.71 -23.14
N ASP A 149 -24.61 -2.50 -23.80
CA ASP A 149 -23.48 -3.26 -23.22
C ASP A 149 -22.26 -2.39 -22.88
N ASN A 150 -22.47 -1.10 -22.59
CA ASN A 150 -21.38 -0.15 -22.28
C ASN A 150 -20.69 -0.47 -20.94
N TRP A 151 -21.37 -1.21 -20.05
CA TRP A 151 -20.81 -1.68 -18.80
C TRP A 151 -19.62 -2.64 -18.99
N GLU A 152 -19.58 -3.39 -20.10
CA GLU A 152 -18.47 -4.31 -20.42
C GLU A 152 -17.17 -3.54 -20.64
N LEU A 153 -17.24 -2.41 -21.35
CA LEU A 153 -16.11 -1.52 -21.59
C LEU A 153 -15.58 -0.92 -20.28
N GLU A 154 -16.49 -0.37 -19.46
CA GLU A 154 -16.18 0.21 -18.16
C GLU A 154 -15.54 -0.81 -17.20
N LEU A 155 -16.02 -2.06 -17.22
CA LEU A 155 -15.42 -3.15 -16.47
C LEU A 155 -13.96 -3.38 -16.87
N LEU A 156 -13.67 -3.49 -18.16
CA LEU A 156 -12.31 -3.73 -18.64
C LEU A 156 -11.39 -2.54 -18.36
N CYS A 157 -11.86 -1.30 -18.48
CA CYS A 157 -11.09 -0.11 -18.07
C CYS A 157 -10.76 -0.13 -16.58
N ASN A 158 -11.71 -0.50 -15.72
CA ASN A 158 -11.46 -0.66 -14.28
C ASN A 158 -10.43 -1.75 -13.98
N VAL A 159 -10.47 -2.86 -14.72
CA VAL A 159 -9.45 -3.92 -14.63
C VAL A 159 -8.07 -3.38 -15.01
N ILE A 160 -7.94 -2.77 -16.20
CA ILE A 160 -6.65 -2.22 -16.67
C ILE A 160 -6.10 -1.19 -15.68
N ALA A 161 -6.91 -0.25 -15.22
CA ALA A 161 -6.50 0.79 -14.27
C ALA A 161 -6.03 0.19 -12.93
N SER A 162 -6.74 -0.82 -12.43
CA SER A 162 -6.39 -1.48 -11.17
C SER A 162 -5.09 -2.27 -11.26
N GLU A 163 -4.91 -3.03 -12.35
CA GLU A 163 -3.68 -3.80 -12.61
C GLU A 163 -2.48 -2.88 -12.87
N LEU A 164 -2.67 -1.75 -13.56
CA LEU A 164 -1.61 -0.77 -13.81
C LEU A 164 -1.14 -0.07 -12.52
N LEU A 165 -2.08 0.32 -11.65
CA LEU A 165 -1.76 1.06 -10.43
C LEU A 165 -1.21 0.17 -9.31
N LEU A 166 -1.66 -1.08 -9.26
CA LEU A 166 -1.28 -2.06 -8.24
C LEU A 166 -1.07 -3.45 -8.87
N PRO A 167 0.06 -3.65 -9.57
CA PRO A 167 0.38 -4.94 -10.19
C PRO A 167 0.69 -6.01 -9.12
N ASP A 168 0.60 -7.28 -9.50
CA ASP A 168 0.79 -8.40 -8.56
C ASP A 168 2.18 -8.41 -7.91
N ASP A 169 3.24 -8.02 -8.65
CA ASP A 169 4.60 -7.93 -8.13
C ASP A 169 4.76 -6.80 -7.09
N ALA A 170 3.91 -5.77 -7.12
CA ALA A 170 3.98 -4.66 -6.16
C ALA A 170 3.70 -5.12 -4.73
N VAL A 171 2.78 -6.08 -4.54
CA VAL A 171 2.45 -6.59 -3.21
C VAL A 171 3.39 -7.69 -2.74
N ALA A 172 4.33 -8.17 -3.56
CA ALA A 172 5.20 -9.31 -3.23
C ALA A 172 5.89 -9.17 -1.85
N GLY A 173 6.39 -7.97 -1.52
CA GLY A 173 7.02 -7.69 -0.23
C GLY A 173 6.06 -7.64 0.97
N LEU A 174 4.77 -7.88 0.75
CA LEU A 174 3.70 -7.96 1.74
C LEU A 174 3.10 -9.38 1.85
N LEU A 175 3.43 -10.32 0.95
CA LEU A 175 2.73 -11.61 0.85
C LEU A 175 3.23 -12.67 1.85
N ASN A 176 4.51 -12.61 2.21
CA ASN A 176 5.21 -13.64 3.00
C ASN A 176 5.56 -13.17 4.41
N ILE A 177 4.79 -12.21 4.94
CA ILE A 177 5.07 -11.60 6.24
C ILE A 177 3.85 -11.80 7.12
N ALA A 178 4.02 -11.85 8.45
CA ALA A 178 2.90 -11.77 9.37
C ALA A 178 2.00 -10.59 8.97
N THR A 179 0.71 -10.87 8.79
CA THR A 179 -0.28 -9.86 8.44
C THR A 179 -0.24 -8.78 9.51
N ASP A 180 -0.09 -7.53 9.11
CA ASP A 180 -0.12 -6.39 10.04
C ASP A 180 -0.88 -5.25 9.36
N ILE A 181 -2.12 -5.06 9.79
CA ILE A 181 -3.03 -4.09 9.16
C ILE A 181 -2.48 -2.66 9.22
N ASP A 182 -1.74 -2.26 10.26
CA ASP A 182 -1.15 -0.91 10.32
C ASP A 182 0.00 -0.77 9.32
N PHE A 183 0.84 -1.80 9.17
CA PHE A 183 1.88 -1.80 8.14
C PHE A 183 1.29 -1.77 6.73
N ILE A 184 0.21 -2.53 6.50
CA ILE A 184 -0.52 -2.52 5.23
C ILE A 184 -1.15 -1.13 5.00
N MET A 185 -1.69 -0.47 6.03
CA MET A 185 -2.28 0.87 5.91
C MET A 185 -1.22 1.97 5.69
N GLU A 186 -0.04 1.85 6.31
CA GLU A 186 1.12 2.71 6.02
C GLU A 186 1.53 2.57 4.55
N THR A 187 1.61 1.32 4.07
CA THR A 187 1.95 1.00 2.68
C THR A 187 0.90 1.53 1.72
N ARG A 188 -0.39 1.35 2.03
CA ARG A 188 -1.53 1.92 1.30
C ARG A 188 -1.43 3.43 1.17
N ARG A 189 -1.03 4.14 2.23
CA ARG A 189 -0.88 5.60 2.20
C ARG A 189 0.27 6.02 1.30
N ARG A 190 1.42 5.35 1.40
CA ARG A 190 2.56 5.61 0.53
C ARG A 190 2.21 5.37 -0.94
N TRP A 191 1.49 4.28 -1.19
CA TRP A 191 1.08 3.91 -2.54
C TRP A 191 -0.13 4.67 -3.05
N ASP A 192 -0.81 5.41 -2.18
CA ASP A 192 -1.97 6.24 -2.53
C ASP A 192 -3.06 5.45 -3.30
N VAL A 193 -3.25 4.18 -2.94
CA VAL A 193 -4.26 3.26 -3.50
C VAL A 193 -5.48 3.17 -2.60
N SER A 194 -6.59 2.57 -3.03
CA SER A 194 -7.72 2.33 -2.13
C SER A 194 -7.38 1.19 -1.15
N VAL A 195 -7.96 1.23 0.05
CA VAL A 195 -7.81 0.15 1.05
C VAL A 195 -8.33 -1.17 0.46
N GLU A 196 -9.53 -1.13 -0.12
CA GLU A 196 -10.18 -2.29 -0.71
C GLU A 196 -9.37 -2.92 -1.84
N ALA A 197 -8.81 -2.11 -2.74
CA ALA A 197 -7.96 -2.63 -3.83
C ALA A 197 -6.69 -3.31 -3.29
N LEU A 198 -6.03 -2.70 -2.30
CA LEU A 198 -4.83 -3.29 -1.70
C LEU A 198 -5.14 -4.61 -0.99
N LEU A 199 -6.17 -4.63 -0.14
CA LEU A 199 -6.52 -5.83 0.63
C LEU A 199 -7.01 -6.97 -0.28
N ARG A 200 -7.79 -6.67 -1.32
CA ARG A 200 -8.18 -7.67 -2.33
C ARG A 200 -6.96 -8.25 -3.05
N ARG A 201 -6.03 -7.38 -3.49
CA ARG A 201 -4.80 -7.81 -4.17
C ARG A 201 -3.96 -8.71 -3.26
N LEU A 202 -3.76 -8.30 -2.00
CA LEU A 202 -3.03 -9.09 -1.00
C LEU A 202 -3.65 -10.47 -0.80
N THR A 203 -4.98 -10.50 -0.63
CA THR A 203 -5.72 -11.75 -0.39
C THR A 203 -5.63 -12.72 -1.55
N ARG A 204 -5.66 -12.22 -2.79
CA ARG A 204 -5.55 -13.07 -3.98
C ARG A 204 -4.14 -13.57 -4.24
N ALA A 205 -3.13 -12.75 -3.94
CA ALA A 205 -1.74 -13.07 -4.25
C ALA A 205 -1.05 -13.87 -3.13
N THR A 206 -1.57 -13.85 -1.90
CA THR A 206 -0.91 -14.52 -0.77
C THR A 206 -1.10 -16.04 -0.84
N PRO A 207 -0.05 -16.83 -0.59
CA PRO A 207 -0.17 -18.27 -0.39
C PRO A 207 -0.74 -18.62 0.99
N ARG A 208 -0.83 -17.67 1.92
CA ARG A 208 -1.38 -17.84 3.28
C ARG A 208 -2.89 -18.08 3.22
N ALA A 209 -3.45 -18.73 4.23
CA ALA A 209 -4.90 -18.88 4.35
C ALA A 209 -5.49 -17.59 4.92
N LEU A 210 -5.92 -16.72 4.00
CA LEU A 210 -6.36 -15.37 4.29
C LEU A 210 -7.70 -15.12 3.60
N THR A 211 -8.67 -14.59 4.32
CA THR A 211 -9.94 -14.13 3.76
C THR A 211 -10.12 -12.66 4.02
N MET A 212 -10.42 -11.88 2.98
CA MET A 212 -10.88 -10.51 3.12
C MET A 212 -12.40 -10.49 3.20
N ALA A 213 -12.97 -9.86 4.22
CA ALA A 213 -14.40 -9.64 4.37
C ALA A 213 -14.72 -8.14 4.34
N ALA A 214 -15.66 -7.74 3.48
CA ALA A 214 -16.26 -6.40 3.50
C ALA A 214 -17.57 -6.44 4.30
N ILE A 215 -17.67 -5.60 5.31
CA ILE A 215 -18.72 -5.67 6.33
C ILE A 215 -19.33 -4.28 6.53
N SER A 216 -20.66 -4.22 6.63
CA SER A 216 -21.40 -2.99 6.90
C SER A 216 -22.03 -3.02 8.28
N HIS A 217 -22.03 -1.86 8.94
CA HIS A 217 -22.83 -1.61 10.14
C HIS A 217 -24.30 -1.48 9.75
N VAL A 218 -25.17 -2.29 10.34
CA VAL A 218 -26.62 -2.25 10.12
C VAL A 218 -27.38 -2.24 11.44
N GLY A 219 -28.58 -1.67 11.44
CA GLY A 219 -29.51 -1.82 12.56
C GLY A 219 -30.32 -3.10 12.39
N HIS A 220 -30.30 -3.99 13.38
CA HIS A 220 -31.14 -5.19 13.40
C HIS A 220 -31.85 -5.28 14.76
N ASN A 221 -33.19 -5.33 14.75
CA ASN A 221 -34.03 -5.38 15.96
C ASN A 221 -33.74 -4.28 17.01
N GLY A 222 -33.26 -3.11 16.56
CA GLY A 222 -32.90 -2.00 17.45
C GLY A 222 -31.46 -2.04 17.97
N GLU A 223 -30.71 -3.10 17.67
CA GLU A 223 -29.30 -3.28 18.04
C GLU A 223 -28.36 -3.04 16.85
N LYS A 224 -27.10 -2.70 17.15
CA LYS A 224 -26.05 -2.63 16.12
C LYS A 224 -25.64 -4.05 15.75
N ALA A 225 -25.72 -4.36 14.47
CA ALA A 225 -25.30 -5.64 13.92
C ALA A 225 -24.32 -5.43 12.75
N LEU A 226 -23.59 -6.49 12.44
CA LEU A 226 -22.64 -6.53 11.34
C LEU A 226 -23.20 -7.43 10.25
N ARG A 227 -23.25 -6.92 9.02
CA ARG A 227 -23.69 -7.66 7.85
C ARG A 227 -22.54 -7.79 6.87
N LEU A 228 -22.27 -9.02 6.43
CA LEU A 228 -21.31 -9.28 5.37
C LEU A 228 -21.84 -8.74 4.04
N ASP A 229 -21.07 -7.88 3.38
CA ASP A 229 -21.33 -7.45 2.02
C ASP A 229 -20.71 -8.41 1.01
N TYR A 230 -19.48 -8.87 1.21
CA TYR A 230 -18.88 -9.96 0.43
C TYR A 230 -17.61 -10.45 1.10
N ALA A 231 -17.11 -11.62 0.68
CA ALA A 231 -15.81 -12.13 1.06
C ALA A 231 -15.00 -12.56 -0.18
N ASP A 232 -13.70 -12.30 -0.15
CA ASP A 232 -12.70 -12.81 -1.09
C ASP A 232 -11.76 -13.72 -0.29
N HIS A 233 -11.44 -14.90 -0.83
CA HIS A 233 -10.58 -15.89 -0.16
C HIS A 233 -9.30 -16.08 -0.96
N SER A 234 -8.18 -16.29 -0.28
CA SER A 234 -6.96 -16.76 -0.91
C SER A 234 -7.08 -18.23 -1.35
N ASP A 235 -6.25 -18.64 -2.30
CA ASP A 235 -6.14 -20.05 -2.69
C ASP A 235 -5.67 -20.94 -1.54
N GLY A 236 -4.92 -20.38 -0.59
CA GLY A 236 -4.46 -21.07 0.62
C GLY A 236 -5.55 -21.33 1.67
N THR A 237 -6.73 -20.72 1.54
CA THR A 237 -7.83 -20.94 2.49
C THR A 237 -8.38 -22.37 2.36
N PRO A 238 -8.47 -23.21 3.40
CA PRO A 238 -8.93 -24.60 3.25
C PRO A 238 -10.37 -24.69 2.74
N ASP A 239 -10.68 -25.67 1.86
CA ASP A 239 -12.05 -25.88 1.35
C ASP A 239 -13.09 -26.13 2.45
N ALA A 240 -12.66 -26.77 3.55
CA ALA A 240 -13.49 -27.05 4.71
C ALA A 240 -13.64 -25.86 5.68
N SER A 241 -12.94 -24.75 5.45
CA SER A 241 -12.99 -23.58 6.34
C SER A 241 -14.40 -22.99 6.43
N ALA A 242 -14.83 -22.64 7.65
CA ALA A 242 -16.09 -21.92 7.87
C ALA A 242 -16.12 -20.58 7.10
N LEU A 243 -14.95 -19.96 6.81
CA LEU A 243 -14.86 -18.72 6.04
C LEU A 243 -15.38 -18.88 4.62
N ARG A 244 -15.20 -20.05 3.97
CA ARG A 244 -15.72 -20.31 2.62
C ARG A 244 -17.25 -20.44 2.57
N SER A 245 -17.88 -20.65 3.72
CA SER A 245 -19.34 -20.75 3.83
C SER A 245 -20.05 -19.40 3.97
N LEU A 246 -19.28 -18.31 4.13
CA LEU A 246 -19.79 -16.96 4.30
C LEU A 246 -20.60 -16.49 3.08
N LYS A 247 -21.80 -15.94 3.33
CA LYS A 247 -22.72 -15.50 2.26
C LYS A 247 -23.01 -14.00 2.33
N HIS A 248 -23.14 -13.37 1.16
CA HIS A 248 -23.65 -12.01 1.06
C HIS A 248 -24.95 -11.84 1.88
N GLY A 249 -25.02 -10.77 2.66
CA GLY A 249 -26.18 -10.45 3.50
C GLY A 249 -26.23 -11.19 4.84
N GLN A 250 -25.34 -12.15 5.09
CA GLN A 250 -25.27 -12.86 6.37
C GLN A 250 -24.89 -11.92 7.52
N PHE A 251 -25.56 -12.07 8.66
CA PHE A 251 -25.14 -11.43 9.91
C PHE A 251 -23.98 -12.18 10.54
N LEU A 252 -23.06 -11.45 11.16
CA LEU A 252 -21.85 -12.00 11.77
C LEU A 252 -21.90 -11.88 13.31
N PRO A 253 -22.70 -12.72 14.00
CA PRO A 253 -22.63 -12.80 15.46
C PRO A 253 -21.27 -13.36 15.90
N GLY A 254 -20.67 -12.81 16.96
CA GLY A 254 -19.32 -13.19 17.40
C GLY A 254 -18.18 -12.39 16.75
N ALA A 255 -18.52 -11.41 15.89
CA ALA A 255 -17.58 -10.50 15.26
C ALA A 255 -17.68 -9.07 15.84
N GLU A 256 -18.14 -8.92 17.09
CA GLU A 256 -18.40 -7.62 17.75
C GLU A 256 -17.17 -6.71 17.78
N LEU A 257 -15.95 -7.28 17.71
CA LEU A 257 -14.69 -6.55 17.52
C LEU A 257 -14.79 -5.49 16.40
N PHE A 258 -15.49 -5.79 15.31
CA PHE A 258 -15.58 -4.87 14.17
C PHE A 258 -16.53 -3.69 14.41
N LEU A 259 -17.38 -3.74 15.45
CA LEU A 259 -18.20 -2.59 15.85
C LEU A 259 -17.36 -1.43 16.39
N ASP A 260 -16.13 -1.70 16.81
CA ASP A 260 -15.20 -0.68 17.30
C ASP A 260 -14.62 0.18 16.16
N CYS A 261 -14.71 -0.27 14.90
CA CYS A 261 -14.36 0.53 13.73
C CYS A 261 -15.42 1.61 13.46
N VAL A 262 -15.33 2.72 14.20
CA VAL A 262 -16.27 3.85 14.10
C VAL A 262 -15.77 5.00 13.22
N ALA A 263 -14.50 4.97 12.80
CA ALA A 263 -13.90 5.98 11.94
C ALA A 263 -13.15 5.37 10.74
N VAL A 264 -13.10 6.11 9.63
CA VAL A 264 -12.30 5.74 8.46
C VAL A 264 -10.81 5.78 8.82
N GLY A 265 -10.08 4.70 8.48
CA GLY A 265 -8.66 4.53 8.79
C GLY A 265 -8.36 4.01 10.18
N GLN A 266 -9.38 3.85 11.05
CA GLN A 266 -9.20 3.22 12.35
C GLN A 266 -8.97 1.72 12.18
N THR A 267 -7.91 1.19 12.79
CA THR A 267 -7.56 -0.22 12.78
C THR A 267 -8.00 -0.91 14.08
N VAL A 268 -8.44 -2.16 13.98
CA VAL A 268 -8.77 -3.04 15.12
C VAL A 268 -8.13 -4.41 14.92
N ARG A 269 -7.81 -5.10 16.01
CA ARG A 269 -7.18 -6.42 16.01
C ARG A 269 -7.72 -7.28 17.14
N GLY A 270 -7.79 -8.58 16.92
CA GLY A 270 -8.20 -9.53 17.94
C GLY A 270 -8.57 -10.86 17.31
N ALA A 271 -9.51 -11.55 17.95
CA ALA A 271 -10.10 -12.77 17.42
C ALA A 271 -11.59 -12.55 17.19
N VAL A 272 -12.14 -13.22 16.18
CA VAL A 272 -13.59 -13.24 15.92
C VAL A 272 -14.08 -14.66 15.77
N GLN A 273 -15.30 -14.90 16.21
CA GLN A 273 -15.97 -16.17 16.05
C GLN A 273 -16.78 -16.16 14.75
N ILE A 274 -16.55 -17.13 13.85
CA ILE A 274 -17.36 -17.33 12.64
C ILE A 274 -17.84 -18.77 12.64
N GLY A 275 -19.13 -18.97 12.93
CA GLY A 275 -19.67 -20.30 13.15
C GLY A 275 -19.05 -20.95 14.41
N PRO A 276 -18.57 -22.20 14.36
CA PRO A 276 -17.95 -22.86 15.50
C PRO A 276 -16.47 -22.48 15.71
N ASP A 277 -15.84 -21.82 14.74
CA ASP A 277 -14.40 -21.60 14.71
C ASP A 277 -14.01 -20.17 15.09
N VAL A 278 -12.79 -20.02 15.64
CA VAL A 278 -12.18 -18.74 16.02
C VAL A 278 -11.09 -18.39 15.03
N PHE A 279 -11.13 -17.18 14.49
CA PHE A 279 -10.17 -16.68 13.51
C PHE A 279 -9.40 -15.48 14.06
N GLY A 280 -8.11 -15.40 13.71
CA GLY A 280 -7.35 -14.17 13.89
C GLY A 280 -7.93 -13.09 12.99
N ALA A 281 -8.16 -11.89 13.53
CA ALA A 281 -8.83 -10.82 12.81
C ALA A 281 -8.08 -9.51 12.94
N GLN A 282 -7.89 -8.84 11.80
CA GLN A 282 -7.41 -7.48 11.72
C GLN A 282 -8.27 -6.72 10.75
N ALA A 283 -8.72 -5.51 11.11
CA ALA A 283 -9.62 -4.77 10.25
C ALA A 283 -9.32 -3.28 10.25
N VAL A 284 -9.87 -2.60 9.23
CA VAL A 284 -9.77 -1.15 9.09
C VAL A 284 -11.11 -0.57 8.65
N GLY A 285 -11.45 0.59 9.21
CA GLY A 285 -12.58 1.39 8.75
C GLY A 285 -12.36 1.94 7.34
N ALA A 286 -13.27 1.65 6.43
CA ALA A 286 -13.30 2.14 5.06
C ALA A 286 -14.46 3.13 4.85
N PRO A 287 -14.40 3.99 3.82
CA PRO A 287 -15.47 4.93 3.53
C PRO A 287 -16.86 4.26 3.48
N PRO A 288 -17.89 4.91 4.06
CA PRO A 288 -19.26 4.39 4.06
C PRO A 288 -19.83 4.30 2.63
N TYR A 289 -20.84 3.45 2.45
CA TYR A 289 -21.68 3.56 1.24
C TYR A 289 -22.46 4.87 1.24
N PRO A 290 -22.86 5.38 0.05
CA PRO A 290 -23.75 6.52 -0.04
C PRO A 290 -25.00 6.35 0.84
N GLY A 291 -25.28 7.33 1.69
CA GLY A 291 -26.42 7.31 2.62
C GLY A 291 -26.14 6.65 3.98
N SER A 292 -25.02 5.93 4.15
CA SER A 292 -24.61 5.38 5.44
C SER A 292 -23.78 6.38 6.26
N ARG A 293 -24.00 6.43 7.58
CA ARG A 293 -23.23 7.30 8.50
C ARG A 293 -21.98 6.65 9.06
N LEU A 294 -22.05 5.34 9.32
CA LEU A 294 -20.94 4.57 9.87
C LEU A 294 -20.06 4.01 8.76
N PRO A 295 -18.74 3.93 8.98
CA PRO A 295 -17.83 3.37 7.98
C PRO A 295 -18.16 1.90 7.69
N ARG A 296 -17.72 1.44 6.52
CA ARG A 296 -17.61 0.00 6.26
C ARG A 296 -16.38 -0.54 6.99
N VAL A 297 -16.34 -1.84 7.24
CA VAL A 297 -15.17 -2.52 7.78
C VAL A 297 -14.61 -3.43 6.71
N LEU A 298 -13.32 -3.30 6.42
CA LEU A 298 -12.59 -4.25 5.61
C LEU A 298 -11.71 -5.06 6.56
N ALA A 299 -12.06 -6.33 6.75
CA ALA A 299 -11.40 -7.25 7.66
C ALA A 299 -10.54 -8.26 6.89
N LEU A 300 -9.39 -8.59 7.43
CA LEU A 300 -8.56 -9.73 7.10
C LEU A 300 -8.75 -10.77 8.20
N LEU A 301 -9.14 -11.97 7.80
CA LEU A 301 -9.40 -13.13 8.65
C LEU A 301 -8.37 -14.20 8.32
N GLU A 302 -7.60 -14.62 9.32
CA GLU A 302 -6.56 -15.64 9.21
C GLU A 302 -7.00 -16.93 9.90
N GLU A 303 -6.72 -18.06 9.26
CA GLU A 303 -6.86 -19.37 9.90
C GLU A 303 -5.98 -19.46 11.16
N PRO A 304 -6.38 -20.22 12.19
CA PRO A 304 -5.52 -20.51 13.32
C PRO A 304 -4.24 -21.23 12.87
N ASP A 305 -3.17 -21.09 13.65
CA ASP A 305 -1.89 -21.79 13.48
C ASP A 305 -1.17 -21.59 12.12
N GLN A 306 -1.44 -20.46 11.44
CA GLN A 306 -0.69 -20.06 10.26
C GLN A 306 0.81 -19.90 10.60
N PRO A 307 1.73 -20.63 9.95
CA PRO A 307 3.17 -20.49 10.22
C PRO A 307 3.60 -19.06 9.85
N ASP A 308 4.26 -18.37 10.79
CA ASP A 308 4.96 -17.13 10.48
C ASP A 308 6.24 -17.45 9.71
N ALA A 309 6.62 -16.61 8.75
CA ALA A 309 7.88 -16.76 8.04
C ALA A 309 9.08 -16.50 8.96
N HIS A 310 8.89 -15.67 9.99
CA HIS A 310 9.91 -15.32 10.98
C HIS A 310 9.34 -15.44 12.40
N PRO A 311 9.06 -16.66 12.89
CA PRO A 311 8.39 -16.87 14.17
C PRO A 311 9.20 -16.41 15.39
N GLU A 312 10.52 -16.23 15.22
CA GLU A 312 11.43 -15.77 16.28
C GLU A 312 11.51 -14.23 16.36
N ILE A 313 10.92 -13.50 15.41
CA ILE A 313 10.78 -12.04 15.46
C ILE A 313 9.44 -11.69 16.11
N ALA A 314 9.47 -10.99 17.24
CA ALA A 314 8.26 -10.50 17.87
C ALA A 314 7.75 -9.24 17.16
N TYR A 315 6.48 -9.20 16.75
CA TYR A 315 5.85 -8.02 16.14
C TYR A 315 4.89 -7.34 17.12
N VAL A 316 5.10 -6.04 17.36
CA VAL A 316 4.30 -5.24 18.30
C VAL A 316 3.75 -4.00 17.60
N THR A 317 2.47 -3.71 17.83
CA THR A 317 1.88 -2.42 17.44
C THR A 317 2.01 -1.43 18.59
N GLY A 318 2.88 -0.43 18.45
CA GLY A 318 3.19 0.51 19.54
C GLY A 318 4.29 1.51 19.17
N ASP A 319 4.53 2.48 20.06
CA ASP A 319 5.71 3.35 19.94
C ASP A 319 6.96 2.55 20.33
N LEU A 320 8.07 2.72 19.59
CA LEU A 320 9.34 2.04 19.80
C LEU A 320 9.90 2.20 21.23
N LEU A 321 9.48 3.25 21.95
CA LEU A 321 9.88 3.54 23.33
C LEU A 321 8.92 2.98 24.39
N GLN A 322 7.82 2.33 23.98
CA GLN A 322 6.94 1.56 24.85
C GLN A 322 7.52 0.15 25.04
N LEU A 323 8.55 0.08 25.88
CA LEU A 323 9.21 -1.18 26.25
C LEU A 323 8.44 -1.87 27.37
N ASP A 324 8.41 -3.20 27.34
CA ASP A 324 7.85 -4.02 28.41
C ASP A 324 8.59 -3.79 29.74
N ALA A 325 7.91 -4.14 30.84
CA ALA A 325 8.50 -4.10 32.16
C ALA A 325 9.63 -5.15 32.25
N GLY A 326 10.87 -4.68 32.31
CA GLY A 326 12.07 -5.53 32.32
C GLY A 326 13.29 -4.75 32.76
N ALA A 327 14.29 -5.47 33.27
CA ALA A 327 15.56 -4.90 33.72
C ALA A 327 16.69 -5.17 32.71
N GLU A 328 16.49 -6.08 31.76
CA GLU A 328 17.46 -6.45 30.75
C GLU A 328 17.79 -5.25 29.83
N PRO A 329 19.06 -4.99 29.48
CA PRO A 329 19.41 -3.88 28.61
C PRO A 329 18.70 -3.97 27.23
N VAL A 330 18.46 -2.82 26.60
CA VAL A 330 17.82 -2.76 25.27
C VAL A 330 18.66 -1.95 24.31
N VAL A 331 18.89 -2.49 23.12
CA VAL A 331 19.38 -1.72 21.99
C VAL A 331 18.19 -1.27 21.15
N ILE A 332 18.02 0.05 20.99
CA ILE A 332 17.04 0.62 20.07
C ILE A 332 17.76 0.97 18.77
N ALA A 333 17.57 0.14 17.75
CA ALA A 333 18.23 0.32 16.45
C ALA A 333 17.30 1.02 15.46
N HIS A 334 17.76 2.10 14.83
CA HIS A 334 16.99 2.84 13.82
C HIS A 334 17.88 3.30 12.66
N VAL A 335 17.28 3.42 11.48
CA VAL A 335 18.00 3.82 10.27
C VAL A 335 18.10 5.35 10.16
N VAL A 336 19.30 5.84 9.87
CA VAL A 336 19.60 7.23 9.55
C VAL A 336 20.21 7.36 8.14
N SER A 337 20.17 8.58 7.60
CA SER A 337 20.71 8.90 6.27
C SER A 337 22.19 9.23 6.31
N ASP A 338 22.91 8.82 5.27
CA ASP A 338 24.30 9.22 4.98
C ASP A 338 24.48 10.72 4.68
N ALA A 339 23.39 11.48 4.52
CA ALA A 339 23.41 12.91 4.18
C ALA A 339 22.82 13.81 5.28
N SER A 340 22.39 13.25 6.42
CA SER A 340 21.75 14.00 7.50
C SER A 340 22.60 14.05 8.77
N HIS A 341 22.95 15.26 9.20
CA HIS A 341 23.65 15.48 10.48
C HIS A 341 22.73 15.45 11.70
N THR A 342 21.43 15.27 11.53
CA THR A 342 20.46 15.19 12.64
C THR A 342 19.55 13.98 12.46
N TRP A 343 18.99 13.48 13.56
CA TRP A 343 17.88 12.53 13.47
C TRP A 343 16.67 13.14 12.74
N GLY A 344 15.85 12.28 12.15
CA GLY A 344 14.66 12.70 11.42
C GLY A 344 13.67 13.44 12.32
N ARG A 345 12.98 14.44 11.76
CA ARG A 345 11.97 15.24 12.48
C ARG A 345 10.61 14.55 12.64
N PHE A 346 10.47 13.34 12.11
CA PHE A 346 9.24 12.57 12.11
C PHE A 346 9.49 11.14 12.57
N ASN A 347 8.42 10.44 12.96
CA ASN A 347 8.44 9.04 13.39
C ASN A 347 9.49 8.80 14.50
N VAL A 348 10.29 7.74 14.36
CA VAL A 348 11.26 7.27 15.35
C VAL A 348 12.28 8.34 15.71
N GLY A 349 12.77 9.11 14.74
CA GLY A 349 13.72 10.18 15.00
C GLY A 349 13.14 11.29 15.90
N ALA A 350 11.85 11.59 15.73
CA ALA A 350 11.15 12.56 16.57
C ALA A 350 10.93 12.02 17.99
N SER A 351 10.44 10.77 18.12
CA SER A 351 10.25 10.12 19.42
C SER A 351 11.57 10.04 20.18
N LEU A 352 12.65 9.59 19.54
CA LEU A 352 13.99 9.52 20.14
C LEU A 352 14.53 10.90 20.52
N SER A 353 14.37 11.92 19.68
CA SER A 353 14.85 13.28 19.99
C SER A 353 14.10 13.90 21.17
N ALA A 354 12.79 13.62 21.30
CA ALA A 354 11.98 14.11 22.40
C ALA A 354 12.35 13.41 23.73
N THR A 355 12.65 12.11 23.69
CA THR A 355 12.99 11.33 24.89
C THR A 355 14.47 11.47 25.30
N PHE A 356 15.39 11.56 24.34
CA PHE A 356 16.84 11.64 24.55
C PHE A 356 17.45 12.86 23.82
N PRO A 357 17.16 14.09 24.27
CA PRO A 357 17.64 15.31 23.59
C PRO A 357 19.17 15.42 23.58
N ASP A 358 19.84 14.92 24.62
CA ASP A 358 21.30 14.93 24.73
C ASP A 358 21.94 13.94 23.76
N ALA A 359 21.32 12.77 23.57
CA ALA A 359 21.73 11.81 22.56
C ALA A 359 21.59 12.40 21.14
N ALA A 360 20.49 13.12 20.85
CA ALA A 360 20.31 13.80 19.57
C ALA A 360 21.40 14.87 19.31
N ARG A 361 21.81 15.62 20.35
CA ARG A 361 22.94 16.57 20.26
C ARG A 361 24.27 15.86 20.03
N ALA A 362 24.52 14.76 20.73
CA ALA A 362 25.73 13.97 20.58
C ALA A 362 25.86 13.36 19.17
N PHE A 363 24.78 12.79 18.64
CA PHE A 363 24.74 12.32 17.25
C PHE A 363 25.06 13.44 16.26
N ARG A 364 24.52 14.64 16.46
CA ARG A 364 24.81 15.79 15.60
C ARG A 364 26.28 16.19 15.63
N SER A 365 26.88 16.26 16.82
CA SER A 365 28.31 16.56 16.97
C SER A 365 29.16 15.50 16.28
N TRP A 366 28.84 14.21 16.47
CA TRP A 366 29.52 13.09 15.81
C TRP A 366 29.42 13.17 14.29
N ALA A 367 28.23 13.44 13.75
CA ALA A 367 27.99 13.52 12.31
C ALA A 367 28.70 14.71 11.65
N ILE A 368 28.89 15.83 12.36
CA ILE A 368 29.60 17.02 11.86
C ILE A 368 31.12 16.87 11.98
N ALA A 369 31.61 16.13 12.98
CA ALA A 369 33.04 16.03 13.28
C ALA A 369 33.85 15.39 12.14
N ASP A 370 33.27 14.43 11.42
CA ASP A 370 33.89 13.80 10.26
C ASP A 370 32.82 13.30 9.28
N SER A 371 32.91 13.70 8.01
CA SER A 371 32.04 13.21 6.94
C SER A 371 32.05 11.67 6.80
N GLN A 372 33.16 11.00 7.15
CA GLN A 372 33.26 9.53 7.12
C GLN A 372 32.41 8.85 8.18
N ASN A 373 31.93 9.58 9.19
CA ASN A 373 31.01 9.03 10.19
C ASN A 373 29.67 8.66 9.57
N LEU A 374 29.20 9.42 8.58
CA LEU A 374 27.96 9.13 7.84
C LEU A 374 28.19 8.21 6.62
N ARG A 375 29.29 7.45 6.58
CA ARG A 375 29.46 6.42 5.56
C ARG A 375 28.43 5.30 5.78
N LEU A 376 27.79 4.86 4.69
CA LEU A 376 26.91 3.69 4.69
C LEU A 376 27.59 2.47 5.34
N GLY A 377 26.86 1.75 6.19
CA GLY A 377 27.34 0.60 6.96
C GLY A 377 27.81 0.93 8.38
N ARG A 378 28.01 2.23 8.70
CA ARG A 378 28.41 2.63 10.07
C ARG A 378 27.23 2.67 11.03
N VAL A 379 27.55 2.39 12.30
CA VAL A 379 26.62 2.54 13.43
C VAL A 379 27.21 3.50 14.46
N HIS A 380 26.39 4.42 14.94
CA HIS A 380 26.70 5.26 16.09
C HIS A 380 25.89 4.83 17.30
N PHE A 381 26.57 4.47 18.38
CA PHE A 381 25.96 4.04 19.64
C PHE A 381 25.97 5.16 20.68
N LEU A 382 24.86 5.29 21.40
CA LEU A 382 24.72 6.21 22.53
C LEU A 382 24.03 5.48 23.68
N ASP A 383 24.76 5.29 24.77
CA ASP A 383 24.22 4.69 25.99
C ASP A 383 23.40 5.74 26.75
N GLN A 384 22.21 5.36 27.20
CA GLN A 384 21.19 6.17 27.84
C GLN A 384 20.51 5.35 28.96
N THR A 385 19.67 6.02 29.75
CA THR A 385 18.82 5.36 30.75
C THR A 385 17.39 5.81 30.57
N LEU A 386 16.46 4.85 30.52
CA LEU A 386 15.02 5.12 30.44
C LEU A 386 14.32 4.35 31.56
N ARG A 387 13.69 5.08 32.48
CA ARG A 387 12.94 4.49 33.62
C ARG A 387 13.79 3.48 34.43
N GLY A 388 15.09 3.75 34.59
CA GLY A 388 16.03 2.89 35.33
C GLY A 388 16.60 1.72 34.54
N ARG A 389 16.23 1.55 33.26
CA ARG A 389 16.73 0.52 32.35
C ARG A 389 17.83 1.08 31.45
N GLU A 390 18.87 0.29 31.21
CA GLU A 390 19.95 0.64 30.27
C GLU A 390 19.44 0.56 28.82
N ILE A 391 19.61 1.66 28.09
CA ILE A 391 19.19 1.78 26.69
C ILE A 391 20.40 2.17 25.84
N THR A 392 20.70 1.40 24.80
CA THR A 392 21.68 1.78 23.78
C THR A 392 20.94 2.23 22.53
N VAL A 393 21.02 3.50 22.15
CA VAL A 393 20.47 3.98 20.87
C VAL A 393 21.50 3.74 19.77
N ALA A 394 21.16 2.89 18.80
CA ALA A 394 21.99 2.55 17.65
C ALA A 394 21.48 3.25 16.38
N SER A 395 22.18 4.29 15.94
CA SER A 395 21.88 5.00 14.69
C SER A 395 22.62 4.33 13.52
N MET A 396 21.90 3.55 12.72
CA MET A 396 22.42 2.76 11.60
C MET A 396 22.40 3.56 10.30
N VAL A 397 23.57 3.86 9.73
CA VAL A 397 23.69 4.60 8.48
C VAL A 397 23.45 3.66 7.30
N ALA A 398 22.18 3.48 6.93
CA ALA A 398 21.77 2.53 5.88
C ALA A 398 20.85 3.15 4.81
N GLN A 399 20.61 4.46 4.87
CA GLN A 399 19.78 5.18 3.89
C GLN A 399 20.62 6.17 3.09
N HIS A 400 20.49 6.14 1.76
CA HIS A 400 21.12 7.10 0.86
C HIS A 400 20.26 8.34 0.62
N GLY A 401 20.75 9.51 1.02
CA GLY A 401 20.04 10.79 0.97
C GLY A 401 18.77 10.80 1.83
N PHE A 402 17.95 11.85 1.69
CA PHE A 402 16.68 12.00 2.39
C PHE A 402 15.65 12.73 1.51
N GLY A 403 14.37 12.71 1.92
CA GLY A 403 13.27 13.37 1.21
C GLY A 403 12.54 12.46 0.21
N PRO A 404 11.46 12.97 -0.42
CA PRO A 404 10.63 12.20 -1.34
C PRO A 404 11.46 11.60 -2.48
N SER A 405 11.22 10.33 -2.77
CA SER A 405 11.90 9.60 -3.83
C SER A 405 10.98 8.52 -4.38
N VAL A 406 11.03 8.32 -5.70
CA VAL A 406 10.34 7.20 -6.37
C VAL A 406 11.15 5.91 -6.18
N SER A 407 12.49 6.01 -6.10
CA SER A 407 13.38 4.88 -5.86
C SER A 407 13.62 4.62 -4.37
N VAL A 408 13.86 3.35 -4.02
CA VAL A 408 14.26 2.93 -2.67
C VAL A 408 15.61 3.53 -2.29
N ARG A 409 15.64 4.22 -1.15
CA ARG A 409 16.85 4.85 -0.58
C ARG A 409 17.55 3.95 0.43
N LEU A 410 16.87 2.96 0.99
CA LEU A 410 17.51 1.93 1.83
C LEU A 410 18.57 1.17 1.00
N ARG A 411 19.70 0.84 1.64
CA ARG A 411 20.79 0.06 1.06
C ARG A 411 20.93 -1.22 1.87
N TYR A 412 20.57 -2.36 1.28
CA TYR A 412 20.52 -3.64 1.99
C TYR A 412 21.89 -4.09 2.50
N ASP A 413 22.95 -3.94 1.69
CA ASP A 413 24.31 -4.29 2.10
C ASP A 413 24.75 -3.47 3.34
N ALA A 414 24.49 -2.16 3.32
CA ALA A 414 24.77 -1.28 4.44
C ALA A 414 23.93 -1.61 5.68
N LEU A 415 22.67 -2.02 5.48
CA LEU A 415 21.81 -2.46 6.58
C LEU A 415 22.35 -3.76 7.20
N ALA A 416 22.80 -4.72 6.39
CA ALA A 416 23.40 -5.96 6.85
C ALA A 416 24.64 -5.69 7.73
N GLU A 417 25.57 -4.86 7.26
CA GLU A 417 26.75 -4.43 8.04
C GLU A 417 26.38 -3.75 9.37
N CYS A 418 25.34 -2.91 9.34
CA CYS A 418 24.84 -2.27 10.55
C CYS A 418 24.24 -3.28 11.53
N LEU A 419 23.41 -4.22 11.04
CA LEU A 419 22.79 -5.26 11.86
C LEU A 419 23.84 -6.18 12.49
N ASP A 420 24.92 -6.49 11.77
CA ASP A 420 26.07 -7.21 12.31
C ASP A 420 26.67 -6.49 13.52
N THR A 421 26.97 -5.20 13.34
CA THR A 421 27.54 -4.36 14.40
C THR A 421 26.59 -4.22 15.60
N VAL A 422 25.28 -4.14 15.35
CA VAL A 422 24.24 -4.11 16.39
C VAL A 422 24.18 -5.43 17.15
N ALA A 423 24.29 -6.56 16.44
CA ALA A 423 24.30 -7.89 17.06
C ALA A 423 25.47 -8.03 18.04
N GLU A 424 26.67 -7.63 17.61
CA GLU A 424 27.87 -7.66 18.47
C GLU A 424 27.66 -6.85 19.75
N ARG A 425 27.13 -5.63 19.63
CA ARG A 425 26.82 -4.77 20.78
C ARG A 425 25.76 -5.41 21.69
N ALA A 426 24.69 -5.95 21.11
CA ALA A 426 23.62 -6.59 21.88
C ALA A 426 24.11 -7.82 22.64
N CYS A 427 24.88 -8.71 21.99
CA CYS A 427 25.47 -9.89 22.62
C CYS A 427 26.42 -9.53 23.76
N GLN A 428 27.25 -8.48 23.60
CA GLN A 428 28.17 -8.01 24.66
C GLN A 428 27.41 -7.52 25.91
N GLN A 429 26.23 -6.94 25.73
CA GLN A 429 25.41 -6.39 26.82
C GLN A 429 24.36 -7.38 27.36
N GLY A 430 24.17 -8.53 26.70
CA GLY A 430 23.01 -9.38 26.95
C GLY A 430 21.69 -8.67 26.68
N ALA A 431 21.68 -7.75 25.71
CA ALA A 431 20.55 -6.88 25.41
C ALA A 431 19.60 -7.50 24.39
N SER A 432 18.31 -7.20 24.50
CA SER A 432 17.36 -7.38 23.39
C SER A 432 17.46 -6.22 22.40
N VAL A 433 17.04 -6.44 21.15
CA VAL A 433 17.05 -5.42 20.11
C VAL A 433 15.62 -5.04 19.73
N HIS A 434 15.31 -3.76 19.85
CA HIS A 434 14.04 -3.17 19.44
C HIS A 434 14.26 -2.32 18.19
N ILE A 435 13.51 -2.62 17.14
CA ILE A 435 13.65 -1.97 15.82
C ILE A 435 12.27 -1.46 15.38
N PRO A 436 12.14 -0.26 14.80
CA PRO A 436 10.91 0.06 14.09
C PRO A 436 10.77 -0.85 12.87
N ARG A 437 9.58 -0.92 12.28
CA ARG A 437 9.40 -1.59 10.98
C ARG A 437 10.14 -0.82 9.87
N ILE A 438 11.45 -1.05 9.72
CA ILE A 438 12.35 -0.41 8.74
C ILE A 438 11.77 -0.54 7.33
N GLY A 439 11.97 0.47 6.49
CA GLY A 439 11.43 0.49 5.13
C GLY A 439 9.93 0.82 5.03
N SER A 440 9.23 0.94 6.16
CA SER A 440 7.90 1.57 6.26
C SER A 440 7.93 3.11 6.23
N GLY A 441 9.12 3.72 6.31
CA GLY A 441 9.32 5.18 6.21
C GLY A 441 9.86 5.70 4.86
N GLN A 442 10.48 6.87 4.90
CA GLN A 442 11.03 7.59 3.73
C GLN A 442 12.14 6.84 2.97
N ALA A 443 12.82 5.90 3.64
CA ALA A 443 13.83 5.07 3.00
C ALA A 443 13.23 4.11 1.94
N GLY A 444 11.97 3.71 2.12
CA GLY A 444 11.40 2.55 1.42
C GLY A 444 12.16 1.25 1.72
N GLY A 445 11.78 0.17 1.06
CA GLY A 445 12.39 -1.14 1.25
C GLY A 445 11.35 -2.25 1.24
N ARG A 446 11.80 -3.44 0.84
CA ARG A 446 11.03 -4.69 0.85
C ARG A 446 11.15 -5.32 2.23
N TRP A 447 10.03 -5.42 2.96
CA TRP A 447 10.05 -5.87 4.35
C TRP A 447 10.46 -7.34 4.48
N ASP A 448 10.05 -8.19 3.55
CA ASP A 448 10.50 -9.57 3.47
C ASP A 448 12.04 -9.68 3.43
N VAL A 449 12.70 -8.90 2.58
CA VAL A 449 14.18 -8.85 2.53
C VAL A 449 14.78 -8.32 3.84
N ILE A 450 14.14 -7.32 4.47
CA ILE A 450 14.60 -6.76 5.74
C ILE A 450 14.45 -7.77 6.88
N ALA A 451 13.34 -8.52 6.90
CA ALA A 451 13.09 -9.54 7.89
C ALA A 451 14.10 -10.68 7.78
N ASP A 452 14.41 -11.14 6.55
CA ASP A 452 15.50 -12.10 6.29
C ASP A 452 16.86 -11.60 6.82
N LEU A 453 17.17 -10.32 6.62
CA LEU A 453 18.41 -9.72 7.14
C LEU A 453 18.41 -9.66 8.68
N ILE A 454 17.29 -9.28 9.30
CA ILE A 454 17.16 -9.28 10.76
C ILE A 454 17.35 -10.69 11.31
N ASP A 455 16.71 -11.68 10.69
CA ASP A 455 16.82 -13.08 11.07
C ASP A 455 18.27 -13.58 10.98
N THR A 456 18.91 -13.36 9.83
CA THR A 456 20.28 -13.78 9.56
C THR A 456 21.31 -13.12 10.48
N HIS A 457 21.18 -11.82 10.73
CA HIS A 457 22.23 -11.04 11.40
C HIS A 457 22.02 -10.86 12.91
N LEU A 458 20.77 -10.93 13.40
CA LEU A 458 20.44 -10.78 14.82
C LEU A 458 19.94 -12.10 15.43
N VAL A 459 18.84 -12.64 14.91
CA VAL A 459 18.15 -13.78 15.50
C VAL A 459 19.04 -15.04 15.50
N ALA A 460 19.69 -15.34 14.38
CA ALA A 460 20.61 -16.48 14.26
C ALA A 460 21.82 -16.41 15.22
N ARG A 461 22.07 -15.24 15.83
CA ARG A 461 23.08 -15.04 16.88
C ARG A 461 22.52 -15.10 18.30
N GLY A 462 21.27 -15.49 18.46
CA GLY A 462 20.57 -15.59 19.74
C GLY A 462 20.12 -14.25 20.31
N VAL A 463 20.01 -13.20 19.49
CA VAL A 463 19.50 -11.90 19.91
C VAL A 463 17.97 -11.90 19.82
N ASN A 464 17.30 -11.61 20.92
CA ASN A 464 15.85 -11.42 20.93
C ASN A 464 15.49 -10.11 20.20
N VAL A 465 14.67 -10.19 19.15
CA VAL A 465 14.29 -9.03 18.33
C VAL A 465 12.79 -8.73 18.43
N THR A 466 12.47 -7.46 18.67
CA THR A 466 11.10 -6.95 18.64
C THR A 466 10.97 -5.84 17.59
N VAL A 467 10.07 -6.04 16.63
CA VAL A 467 9.74 -5.07 15.57
C VAL A 467 8.48 -4.29 15.93
N HIS A 468 8.58 -2.96 15.90
CA HIS A 468 7.50 -2.05 16.27
C HIS A 468 6.86 -1.40 15.03
N THR A 469 5.54 -1.51 14.92
CA THR A 469 4.71 -0.76 13.95
C THR A 469 3.90 0.30 14.69
N LYS A 470 4.08 1.58 14.35
CA LYS A 470 3.26 2.65 14.93
C LYS A 470 1.82 2.58 14.38
N PRO A 471 0.77 2.74 15.22
CA PRO A 471 -0.61 2.73 14.76
C PRO A 471 -0.86 3.77 13.67
N SER A 472 -1.49 3.34 12.57
CA SER A 472 -1.62 4.16 11.38
C SER A 472 -2.45 5.43 11.64
N TRP A 473 -3.47 5.37 12.48
CA TRP A 473 -4.33 6.52 12.83
C TRP A 473 -3.62 7.61 13.65
N GLN A 474 -2.55 7.29 14.39
CA GLN A 474 -1.75 8.28 15.14
C GLN A 474 -0.77 9.03 14.24
N SER A 475 -0.31 8.43 13.14
CA SER A 475 0.59 9.09 12.18
C SER A 475 -0.09 10.22 11.39
N ALA A 476 -1.42 10.18 11.25
CA ALA A 476 -2.20 11.21 10.55
C ALA A 476 -2.27 12.56 11.30
N ALA A 477 -2.20 12.53 12.63
CA ALA A 477 -2.27 13.74 13.47
C ALA A 477 -0.97 14.58 13.45
N GLY A 478 0.15 14.02 12.97
CA GLY A 478 1.46 14.68 12.98
C GLY A 478 1.88 15.35 11.67
N GLN A 479 1.06 15.28 10.61
CA GLN A 479 1.40 15.82 9.27
C GLN A 479 0.55 17.02 8.84
N THR A 480 -0.36 17.51 9.69
CA THR A 480 -1.15 18.73 9.45
C THR A 480 -0.49 20.01 9.97
N GLY A 481 0.86 20.03 10.05
CA GLY A 481 1.65 21.17 10.53
C GLY A 481 2.40 21.87 9.42
#